data_AF-A0A366LRZ1-F1
#
_entry.id   AF-A0A366LRZ1-F1
#
_cell.length_a   1.000
_cell.length_b   1.000
_cell.length_c   1.000
_cell.angle_alpha   90.00
_cell.angle_beta   90.00
_cell.angle_gamma   90.00
#
_symmetry.space_group_name_H-M   'P 1'
#
loop_
_entity.id
_entity.type
_entity.pdbx_description
1 polymer ?
#
loop_
_entity_poly.entity_id
_entity_poly.type
_entity_poly.pdbx_seq_one_letter_code
_entity_poly.pdbx_strand_id
1 'polypeptide(L)'
;MTSSEWDRTQLAVAEYTSLRAEIVQLTELQTQIIGGAVVALGVVLSVGFEAGNAAVVLVYPLLSLVFGIVWLYKAHLIARIAAYLREEVEGRVGRGDLGWERFVRTHPLPHRLLAYWGLRSVFPVTSVLAIMASHAAGPARSAPIVLYTASCLVTAGTFAIFAVWREPAPEIAGAGSRWGGQKG
;
A
#
# COMPACT_ATOMS: atom_id res chain seq x y z
N MET A 1 -5.11 40.15 -13.81
CA MET A 1 -4.95 39.28 -12.63
C MET A 1 -5.09 40.16 -11.40
N THR A 2 -6.18 40.01 -10.65
CA THR A 2 -6.41 40.81 -9.45
C THR A 2 -5.55 40.27 -8.30
N SER A 3 -5.19 41.11 -7.31
CA SER A 3 -4.41 40.65 -6.13
C SER A 3 -5.03 39.42 -5.46
N SER A 4 -6.36 39.33 -5.42
CA SER A 4 -7.11 38.19 -4.90
C SER A 4 -7.00 36.88 -5.71
N GLU A 5 -6.73 36.94 -7.01
CA GLU A 5 -6.47 35.75 -7.83
C GLU A 5 -5.05 35.22 -7.61
N TRP A 6 -4.10 36.14 -7.44
CA TRP A 6 -2.72 35.81 -7.12
C TRP A 6 -2.63 35.09 -5.77
N ASP A 7 -3.27 35.63 -4.72
CA ASP A 7 -3.25 35.02 -3.39
C ASP A 7 -3.84 33.60 -3.39
N ARG A 8 -4.95 33.39 -4.11
CA ARG A 8 -5.57 32.06 -4.26
C ARG A 8 -4.67 31.06 -4.99
N THR A 9 -3.96 31.52 -6.02
CA THR A 9 -3.02 30.68 -6.76
C THR A 9 -1.81 30.32 -5.92
N GLN A 10 -1.25 31.29 -5.18
CA GLN A 10 -0.14 31.06 -4.25
C GLN A 10 -0.52 30.08 -3.13
N LEU A 11 -1.73 30.21 -2.57
CA LEU A 11 -2.24 29.28 -1.57
C LEU A 11 -2.37 27.85 -2.14
N ALA A 12 -2.90 27.71 -3.35
CA ALA A 12 -3.05 26.40 -3.99
C ALA A 12 -1.70 25.76 -4.36
N VAL A 13 -0.69 26.56 -4.73
CA VAL A 13 0.68 26.07 -4.93
C VAL A 13 1.30 25.62 -3.60
N ALA A 14 1.11 26.37 -2.52
CA ALA A 14 1.60 25.99 -1.20
C ALA A 14 0.93 24.70 -0.67
N GLU A 15 -0.38 24.55 -0.89
CA GLU A 15 -1.11 23.33 -0.56
C GLU A 15 -0.60 22.14 -1.39
N TYR A 16 -0.42 22.32 -2.71
CA TYR A 16 0.13 21.29 -3.59
C TYR A 16 1.52 20.80 -3.13
N THR A 17 2.43 21.74 -2.85
CA THR A 17 3.80 21.39 -2.43
C THR A 17 3.82 20.69 -1.07
N SER A 18 2.99 21.14 -0.13
CA SER A 18 2.84 20.52 1.18
C SER A 18 2.30 19.09 1.09
N LEU A 19 1.21 18.86 0.35
CA LEU A 19 0.60 17.53 0.19
C LEU A 19 1.50 16.57 -0.59
N ARG A 20 2.23 17.07 -1.60
CA ARG A 20 3.22 16.27 -2.32
C ARG A 20 4.37 15.84 -1.42
N ALA A 21 4.86 16.72 -0.55
CA ALA A 21 5.87 16.37 0.44
C ALA A 21 5.36 15.29 1.41
N GLU A 22 4.09 15.36 1.82
CA GLU A 22 3.46 14.33 2.64
C GLU A 22 3.39 12.97 1.93
N ILE A 23 3.01 12.92 0.65
CA ILE A 23 3.04 11.67 -0.14
C ILE A 23 4.45 11.07 -0.18
N VAL A 24 5.48 11.88 -0.40
CA VAL A 24 6.88 11.43 -0.42
C VAL A 24 7.26 10.85 0.94
N GLN A 25 6.92 11.53 2.04
CA GLN A 25 7.19 11.02 3.39
C GLN A 25 6.45 9.71 3.69
N LEU A 26 5.19 9.58 3.28
CA LEU A 26 4.41 8.35 3.45
C LEU A 26 5.03 7.18 2.65
N THR A 27 5.52 7.46 1.44
CA THR A 27 6.19 6.47 0.57
C THR A 27 7.51 6.00 1.18
N GLU A 28 8.28 6.92 1.76
CA GLU A 28 9.51 6.60 2.51
C GLU A 28 9.20 5.68 3.70
N LEU A 29 8.18 6.02 4.50
CA LEU A 29 7.75 5.19 5.63
C LEU A 29 7.24 3.80 5.18
N GLN A 30 6.62 3.68 4.01
CA GLN A 30 6.24 2.38 3.44
C GLN A 30 7.46 1.53 3.12
N THR A 31 8.49 2.12 2.51
CA THR A 31 9.76 1.43 2.21
C THR A 31 10.44 0.96 3.50
N GLN A 32 10.44 1.78 4.54
CA GLN A 32 10.97 1.40 5.85
C GLN A 32 10.22 0.23 6.50
N ILE A 33 8.89 0.18 6.36
CA ILE A 33 8.08 -0.96 6.85
C ILE A 33 8.45 -2.24 6.10
N ILE A 34 8.63 -2.18 4.78
CA ILE A 34 9.04 -3.33 3.98
C ILE A 34 10.43 -3.80 4.41
N GLY A 35 11.39 -2.88 4.54
CA GLY A 35 12.72 -3.18 5.06
C GLY A 35 12.68 -3.81 6.44
N GLY A 36 11.88 -3.25 7.35
CA GLY A 36 11.65 -3.79 8.69
C GLY A 36 11.06 -5.20 8.69
N ALA A 37 10.08 -5.48 7.80
CA ALA A 37 9.49 -6.80 7.66
C ALA A 37 10.47 -7.86 7.14
N VAL A 38 11.38 -7.47 6.24
CA VAL A 38 12.46 -8.36 5.73
C VAL A 38 13.51 -8.60 6.80
N VAL A 39 13.93 -7.57 7.53
CA VAL A 39 14.87 -7.70 8.66
C VAL A 39 14.26 -8.59 9.76
N ALA A 40 13.00 -8.36 10.13
CA ALA A 40 12.29 -9.17 11.10
C ALA A 40 12.22 -10.65 10.67
N LEU A 41 12.02 -10.92 9.37
CA LEU A 41 12.08 -12.29 8.84
C LEU A 41 13.45 -12.91 9.07
N GLY A 42 14.51 -12.21 8.65
CA GLY A 42 15.88 -12.68 8.81
C GLY A 42 16.23 -12.99 10.27
N VAL A 43 15.87 -12.10 11.19
CA VAL A 43 16.08 -12.29 12.63
C VAL A 43 15.32 -13.52 13.14
N VAL A 44 14.02 -13.63 12.82
CA VAL A 44 13.19 -14.74 13.30
C VAL A 44 13.67 -16.07 12.74
N LEU A 45 14.09 -16.12 11.47
CA LEU A 45 14.68 -17.31 10.86
C LEU A 45 15.99 -17.68 11.56
N SER A 46 16.95 -16.75 11.68
CA SER A 46 18.24 -17.01 12.32
C SER A 46 18.08 -17.54 13.74
N VAL A 47 17.30 -16.85 14.57
CA VAL A 47 17.06 -17.28 15.97
C VAL A 47 16.31 -18.60 16.02
N GLY A 48 15.32 -18.80 15.15
CA GLY A 48 14.54 -20.04 15.11
C GLY A 48 15.37 -21.27 14.74
N PHE A 49 16.29 -21.13 13.78
CA PHE A 49 17.22 -22.20 13.40
C PHE A 49 18.30 -22.44 14.46
N GLU A 50 18.89 -21.39 15.04
CA GLU A 50 19.90 -21.52 16.09
C GLU A 50 19.34 -22.19 17.35
N ALA A 51 18.12 -21.81 17.75
CA ALA A 51 17.44 -22.39 18.90
C ALA A 51 16.82 -23.78 18.60
N GLY A 52 16.78 -24.21 17.35
CA GLY A 52 16.04 -25.41 16.91
C GLY A 52 14.55 -25.36 17.27
N ASN A 53 13.98 -24.14 17.36
CA ASN A 53 12.64 -23.92 17.89
C ASN A 53 11.69 -23.37 16.82
N ALA A 54 10.92 -24.29 16.25
CA ALA A 54 9.89 -24.01 15.26
C ALA A 54 8.85 -22.97 15.72
N ALA A 55 8.56 -22.87 17.02
CA ALA A 55 7.59 -21.92 17.56
C ALA A 55 8.05 -20.47 17.41
N VAL A 56 9.36 -20.21 17.48
CA VAL A 56 9.93 -18.87 17.27
C VAL A 56 9.67 -18.41 15.83
N VAL A 57 9.85 -19.32 14.86
CA VAL A 57 9.62 -19.03 13.44
C VAL A 57 8.15 -18.70 13.15
N LEU A 58 7.22 -19.39 13.84
CA LEU A 58 5.76 -19.21 13.68
C LEU A 58 5.21 -17.90 14.24
N VAL A 59 6.02 -17.11 14.96
CA VAL A 59 5.65 -15.74 15.36
C VAL A 59 5.66 -14.79 14.15
N TYR A 60 6.46 -15.08 13.12
CA TYR A 60 6.64 -14.18 12.00
C TYR A 60 5.35 -13.85 11.21
N PRO A 61 4.47 -14.81 10.87
CA PRO A 61 3.20 -14.51 10.20
C PRO A 61 2.36 -13.43 10.90
N LEU A 62 2.37 -13.38 12.25
CA LEU A 62 1.69 -12.33 13.00
C LEU A 62 2.37 -10.96 12.82
N LEU A 63 3.71 -10.93 12.89
CA LEU A 63 4.47 -9.70 12.62
C LEU A 63 4.22 -9.20 11.19
N SER A 64 4.22 -10.11 10.22
CA SER A 64 3.95 -9.80 8.83
C SER A 64 2.55 -9.21 8.61
N LEU A 65 1.53 -9.74 9.30
CA LEU A 65 0.19 -9.16 9.29
C LEU A 65 0.19 -7.73 9.84
N VAL A 66 0.83 -7.49 10.98
CA VAL A 66 0.91 -6.15 11.59
C VAL A 66 1.59 -5.16 10.64
N PHE A 67 2.75 -5.52 10.08
CA PHE A 67 3.44 -4.69 9.09
C PHE A 67 2.57 -4.46 7.85
N GLY A 68 1.88 -5.48 7.37
CA GLY A 68 0.97 -5.39 6.23
C GLY A 68 -0.20 -4.41 6.46
N ILE A 69 -0.82 -4.44 7.65
CA ILE A 69 -1.90 -3.51 8.03
C ILE A 69 -1.39 -2.07 8.06
N VAL A 70 -0.24 -1.83 8.70
CA VAL A 70 0.34 -0.47 8.76
C VAL A 70 0.72 0.02 7.36
N TRP A 71 1.25 -0.86 6.51
CA TRP A 71 1.57 -0.54 5.13
C TRP A 71 0.31 -0.17 4.33
N LEU A 72 -0.78 -0.95 4.48
CA LEU A 72 -2.09 -0.71 3.85
C LEU A 72 -2.70 0.63 4.27
N TYR A 73 -2.62 0.96 5.56
CA TYR A 73 -3.09 2.25 6.07
C TYR A 73 -2.38 3.42 5.38
N LYS A 74 -1.05 3.34 5.23
CA LYS A 74 -0.28 4.36 4.51
C LYS A 74 -0.61 4.41 3.03
N ALA A 75 -0.80 3.26 2.38
CA ALA A 75 -1.20 3.20 0.98
C ALA A 75 -2.54 3.90 0.75
N HIS A 76 -3.49 3.69 1.67
CA HIS A 76 -4.78 4.36 1.66
C HIS A 76 -4.64 5.88 1.84
N LEU A 77 -3.79 6.36 2.76
CA LEU A 77 -3.54 7.80 2.93
C LEU A 77 -2.96 8.43 1.66
N ILE A 78 -1.97 7.79 1.04
CA ILE A 78 -1.40 8.26 -0.23
C ILE A 78 -2.48 8.35 -1.30
N ALA A 79 -3.31 7.32 -1.46
CA ALA A 79 -4.40 7.31 -2.42
C ALA A 79 -5.42 8.45 -2.17
N ARG A 80 -5.73 8.74 -0.89
CA ARG A 80 -6.64 9.83 -0.51
C ARG A 80 -6.07 11.20 -0.83
N ILE A 81 -4.79 11.43 -0.52
CA ILE A 81 -4.12 12.71 -0.84
C ILE A 81 -4.01 12.89 -2.34
N ALA A 82 -3.64 11.84 -3.08
CA ALA A 82 -3.57 11.89 -4.55
C ALA A 82 -4.95 12.19 -5.17
N ALA A 83 -6.02 11.56 -4.69
CA ALA A 83 -7.38 11.84 -5.14
C ALA A 83 -7.78 13.30 -4.89
N TYR A 84 -7.47 13.83 -3.70
CA TYR A 84 -7.71 15.24 -3.39
C TYR A 84 -6.92 16.20 -4.28
N LEU A 85 -5.63 15.94 -4.50
CA LEU A 85 -4.79 16.74 -5.40
C LEU A 85 -5.38 16.80 -6.81
N ARG A 86 -5.85 15.67 -7.33
CA ARG A 86 -6.50 15.59 -8.64
C ARG A 86 -7.83 16.36 -8.69
N GLU A 87 -8.71 16.12 -7.74
CA GLU A 87 -10.09 16.62 -7.81
C GLU A 87 -10.19 18.09 -7.46
N GLU A 88 -9.42 18.53 -6.46
CA GLU A 88 -9.54 19.87 -5.90
C GLU A 88 -8.43 20.80 -6.38
N VAL A 89 -7.18 20.35 -6.45
CA VAL A 89 -6.04 21.24 -6.77
C VAL A 89 -5.86 21.41 -8.28
N GLU A 90 -5.85 20.33 -9.06
CA GLU A 90 -5.81 20.42 -10.53
C GLU A 90 -7.05 21.11 -11.09
N GLY A 91 -8.23 20.91 -10.47
CA GLY A 91 -9.47 21.59 -10.85
C GLY A 91 -9.43 23.11 -10.65
N ARG A 92 -8.80 23.58 -9.56
CA ARG A 92 -8.72 25.02 -9.23
C ARG A 92 -7.63 25.76 -10.02
N VAL A 93 -6.48 25.13 -10.25
CA VAL A 93 -5.27 25.79 -10.80
C VAL A 93 -4.95 25.37 -12.23
N GLY A 94 -5.35 24.16 -12.63
CA GLY A 94 -4.82 23.51 -13.82
C GLY A 94 -5.32 24.01 -15.16
N ARG A 95 -6.33 24.89 -15.21
CA ARG A 95 -6.90 25.52 -16.43
C ARG A 95 -7.07 24.57 -17.65
N GLY A 96 -7.18 23.26 -17.43
CA GLY A 96 -7.25 22.25 -18.50
C GLY A 96 -5.92 21.72 -19.05
N ASP A 97 -4.78 22.32 -18.73
CA ASP A 97 -3.45 22.01 -19.30
C ASP A 97 -2.54 21.18 -18.37
N LEU A 98 -2.84 21.08 -17.07
CA LEU A 98 -2.15 20.13 -16.18
C LEU A 98 -2.63 18.71 -16.49
N GLY A 99 -1.93 18.06 -17.42
CA GLY A 99 -2.32 16.79 -18.02
C GLY A 99 -1.67 15.55 -17.41
N TRP A 100 -0.86 15.65 -16.35
CA TRP A 100 -0.09 14.51 -15.84
C TRP A 100 -1.00 13.38 -15.34
N GLU A 101 -2.00 13.68 -14.51
CA GLU A 101 -2.87 12.63 -13.99
C GLU A 101 -3.81 12.08 -15.07
N ARG A 102 -4.22 12.93 -16.02
CA ARG A 102 -4.93 12.52 -17.24
C ARG A 102 -4.09 11.58 -18.09
N PHE A 103 -2.81 11.90 -18.27
CA PHE A 103 -1.84 11.13 -19.05
C PHE A 103 -1.62 9.75 -18.42
N VAL A 104 -1.42 9.68 -17.11
CA VAL A 104 -1.26 8.42 -16.36
C VAL A 104 -2.52 7.55 -16.48
N ARG A 105 -3.71 8.15 -16.51
CA ARG A 105 -4.98 7.42 -16.71
C ARG A 105 -5.10 6.84 -18.13
N THR A 106 -4.67 7.60 -19.14
CA THR A 106 -4.71 7.16 -20.55
C THR A 106 -3.61 6.16 -20.91
N HIS A 107 -2.51 6.14 -20.16
CA HIS A 107 -1.37 5.23 -20.37
C HIS A 107 -1.20 4.31 -19.16
N PRO A 108 -2.13 3.36 -18.95
CA PRO A 108 -1.97 2.41 -17.86
C PRO A 108 -0.73 1.53 -18.06
N LEU A 109 -0.07 1.20 -16.96
CA LEU A 109 1.08 0.29 -16.99
C LEU A 109 0.69 -1.06 -17.63
N PRO A 110 1.51 -1.63 -18.53
CA PRO A 110 1.19 -2.84 -19.28
C PRO A 110 1.02 -4.09 -18.40
N HIS A 111 1.52 -4.05 -17.16
CA HIS A 111 1.39 -5.13 -16.18
C HIS A 111 0.80 -4.64 -14.86
N ARG A 112 -0.43 -4.12 -14.90
CA ARG A 112 -1.18 -3.65 -13.72
C ARG A 112 -1.15 -4.64 -12.55
N LEU A 113 -1.27 -5.95 -12.83
CA LEU A 113 -1.23 -6.98 -11.80
C LEU A 113 0.16 -7.13 -11.17
N LEU A 114 1.25 -7.12 -11.95
CA LEU A 114 2.62 -7.18 -11.40
C LEU A 114 2.95 -5.92 -10.60
N ALA A 115 2.56 -4.74 -11.09
CA ALA A 115 2.72 -3.49 -10.36
C ALA A 115 1.89 -3.47 -9.06
N TYR A 116 0.67 -4.01 -9.10
CA TYR A 116 -0.21 -4.09 -7.94
C TYR A 116 0.29 -5.10 -6.90
N TRP A 117 0.68 -6.29 -7.34
CA TRP A 117 1.11 -7.37 -6.44
C TRP A 117 2.56 -7.26 -6.00
N GLY A 118 3.44 -6.59 -6.75
CA GLY A 118 4.89 -6.62 -6.52
C GLY A 118 5.30 -6.30 -5.08
N LEU A 119 4.89 -5.15 -4.55
CA LEU A 119 5.20 -4.76 -3.16
C LEU A 119 4.25 -5.41 -2.14
N ARG A 120 3.00 -5.66 -2.53
CA ARG A 120 1.95 -6.23 -1.67
C ARG A 120 2.20 -7.69 -1.33
N SER A 121 2.85 -8.44 -2.23
CA SER A 121 3.13 -9.86 -2.05
C SER A 121 4.19 -10.12 -0.99
N VAL A 122 4.99 -9.12 -0.61
CA VAL A 122 6.07 -9.29 0.38
C VAL A 122 5.51 -9.92 1.66
N PHE A 123 4.47 -9.35 2.26
CA PHE A 123 3.90 -9.84 3.53
C PHE A 123 3.35 -11.28 3.49
N PRO A 124 2.45 -11.63 2.55
CA PRO A 124 1.96 -13.01 2.46
C PRO A 124 3.07 -14.00 2.05
N VAL A 125 3.97 -13.64 1.14
CA VAL A 125 5.06 -14.53 0.70
C VAL A 125 6.03 -14.81 1.83
N THR A 126 6.46 -13.80 2.58
CA THR A 126 7.36 -14.01 3.72
C THR A 126 6.70 -14.82 4.84
N SER A 127 5.39 -14.70 5.02
CA SER A 127 4.63 -15.52 5.98
C SER A 127 4.62 -17.00 5.58
N VAL A 128 4.42 -17.29 4.29
CA VAL A 128 4.52 -18.65 3.74
C VAL A 128 5.93 -19.20 3.90
N LEU A 129 6.96 -18.39 3.60
CA LEU A 129 8.36 -18.78 3.78
C LEU A 129 8.69 -19.11 5.24
N ALA A 130 8.17 -18.34 6.19
CA ALA A 130 8.35 -18.64 7.61
C ALA A 130 7.69 -19.97 8.01
N ILE A 131 6.46 -20.24 7.54
CA ILE A 131 5.80 -21.52 7.79
C ILE A 131 6.60 -22.68 7.18
N MET A 132 7.12 -22.52 5.96
CA MET A 132 7.96 -23.53 5.32
C MET A 132 9.28 -23.76 6.09
N ALA A 133 9.94 -22.68 6.53
CA ALA A 133 11.17 -22.75 7.30
C ALA A 133 10.97 -23.42 8.67
N SER A 134 9.79 -23.25 9.29
CA SER A 134 9.43 -23.89 10.55
C SER A 134 9.51 -25.42 10.46
N HIS A 135 9.18 -26.03 9.31
CA HIS A 135 9.32 -27.47 9.08
C HIS A 135 10.79 -27.93 9.02
N ALA A 136 11.70 -27.06 8.58
CA ALA A 136 13.12 -27.35 8.48
C ALA A 136 13.89 -27.11 9.79
N ALA A 137 13.36 -26.27 10.69
CA ALA A 137 14.07 -25.80 11.89
C ALA A 137 14.16 -26.83 13.03
N GLY A 138 13.47 -27.96 13.00
CA GLY A 138 13.66 -29.03 13.97
C GLY A 138 12.55 -30.08 14.02
N PRO A 139 12.78 -31.25 14.66
CA PRO A 139 11.77 -32.28 14.81
C PRO A 139 10.59 -31.71 15.59
N ALA A 140 9.40 -31.83 15.01
CA ALA A 140 8.11 -31.32 15.50
C ALA A 140 7.66 -31.99 16.82
N ARG A 141 8.49 -31.96 17.87
CA ARG A 141 8.16 -32.61 19.15
C ARG A 141 7.19 -31.82 20.01
N SER A 142 6.94 -30.55 19.68
CA SER A 142 5.76 -29.79 20.11
C SER A 142 5.86 -28.34 19.63
N ALA A 143 5.83 -28.09 18.32
CA ALA A 143 5.16 -26.86 17.89
C ALA A 143 3.68 -27.14 18.18
N PRO A 144 3.04 -26.51 19.19
CA PRO A 144 1.65 -26.81 19.48
C PRO A 144 0.87 -26.60 18.18
N ILE A 145 0.11 -27.61 17.75
CA ILE A 145 -0.72 -27.59 16.54
C ILE A 145 -1.49 -26.25 16.46
N VAL A 146 -1.87 -25.72 17.63
CA VAL A 146 -2.41 -24.37 17.84
C VAL A 146 -1.61 -23.27 17.12
N LEU A 147 -0.29 -23.15 17.33
CA LEU A 147 0.53 -22.12 16.68
C LEU A 147 0.57 -22.31 15.16
N TYR A 148 0.68 -23.55 14.68
CA TYR A 148 0.68 -23.81 13.24
C TYR A 148 -0.65 -23.42 12.60
N THR A 149 -1.77 -23.83 13.21
CA THR A 149 -3.12 -23.45 12.75
C THR A 149 -3.32 -21.94 12.82
N ALA A 150 -2.88 -21.28 13.87
CA ALA A 150 -2.95 -19.82 14.01
C ALA A 150 -2.14 -19.12 12.92
N SER A 151 -0.90 -19.54 12.66
CA SER A 151 -0.04 -18.98 11.61
C SER A 151 -0.64 -19.17 10.22
N CYS A 152 -1.25 -20.34 9.94
CA CYS A 152 -1.98 -20.58 8.69
C CYS A 152 -3.20 -19.67 8.54
N LEU A 153 -4.01 -19.53 9.60
CA LEU A 153 -5.17 -18.64 9.62
C LEU A 153 -4.77 -17.17 9.43
N VAL A 154 -3.70 -16.73 10.10
CA VAL A 154 -3.14 -15.39 9.95
C VAL A 154 -2.66 -15.17 8.52
N THR A 155 -1.93 -16.13 7.94
CA THR A 155 -1.44 -16.02 6.56
C THR A 155 -2.59 -15.97 5.57
N ALA A 156 -3.61 -16.83 5.74
CA ALA A 156 -4.83 -16.80 4.94
C ALA A 156 -5.58 -15.48 5.10
N GLY A 157 -5.67 -14.95 6.31
CA GLY A 157 -6.23 -13.65 6.63
C GLY A 157 -5.47 -12.51 5.93
N THR A 158 -4.13 -12.51 5.97
CA THR A 158 -3.30 -11.56 5.23
C THR A 158 -3.60 -11.63 3.73
N PHE A 159 -3.64 -12.83 3.14
CA PHE A 159 -4.01 -12.98 1.73
C PHE A 159 -5.42 -12.44 1.44
N ALA A 160 -6.40 -12.76 2.28
CA ALA A 160 -7.77 -12.31 2.12
C ALA A 160 -7.88 -10.78 2.22
N ILE A 161 -7.22 -10.17 3.22
CA ILE A 161 -7.17 -8.71 3.39
C ILE A 161 -6.59 -8.08 2.13
N PHE A 162 -5.43 -8.54 1.64
CA PHE A 162 -4.79 -7.95 0.47
C PHE A 162 -5.55 -8.23 -0.84
N ALA A 163 -6.31 -9.31 -0.93
CA ALA A 163 -7.14 -9.63 -2.09
C ALA A 163 -8.45 -8.83 -2.12
N VAL A 164 -9.07 -8.62 -0.95
CA VAL A 164 -10.34 -7.89 -0.78
C VAL A 164 -10.11 -6.39 -0.74
N TRP A 165 -9.00 -5.93 -0.15
CA TRP A 165 -8.60 -4.52 -0.08
C TRP A 165 -8.13 -4.04 -1.44
N ARG A 166 -9.10 -3.82 -2.33
CA ARG A 166 -8.92 -2.95 -3.48
C ARG A 166 -8.95 -1.53 -2.95
N GLU A 167 -7.82 -0.84 -3.06
CA GLU A 167 -7.85 0.62 -2.98
C GLU A 167 -8.98 1.09 -3.90
N PRO A 168 -9.82 2.03 -3.45
CA PRO A 168 -10.82 2.62 -4.33
C PRO A 168 -10.06 3.18 -5.52
N ALA A 169 -10.04 2.41 -6.62
CA ALA A 169 -9.65 2.92 -7.91
C ALA A 169 -10.54 4.15 -8.07
N PRO A 170 -9.96 5.32 -8.40
CA PRO A 170 -10.72 6.55 -8.46
C PRO A 170 -11.94 6.28 -9.31
N GLU A 171 -13.10 6.24 -8.66
CA GLU A 171 -14.36 6.01 -9.35
C GLU A 171 -14.40 7.06 -10.44
N ILE A 172 -14.73 6.61 -11.65
CA ILE A 172 -14.99 7.49 -12.78
C ILE A 172 -16.35 8.16 -12.50
N ALA A 173 -16.46 8.87 -11.38
CA ALA A 173 -17.61 9.67 -11.02
C ALA A 173 -17.50 10.97 -11.83
N GLY A 174 -18.12 10.98 -13.01
CA GLY A 174 -18.33 12.23 -13.74
C GLY A 174 -18.16 12.23 -15.25
N ALA A 175 -18.04 11.07 -15.93
CA ALA A 175 -18.06 11.02 -17.40
C ALA A 175 -19.48 10.94 -18.02
N GLY A 176 -20.51 11.35 -17.29
CA GLY A 176 -21.88 11.41 -17.80
C GLY A 176 -22.74 12.38 -17.01
N SER A 177 -22.93 13.60 -17.53
CA SER A 177 -24.17 14.39 -17.40
C SER A 177 -24.06 15.89 -17.74
N ARG A 178 -22.90 16.46 -18.11
CA ARG A 178 -22.80 17.93 -18.33
C ARG A 178 -22.55 18.44 -19.76
N TRP A 179 -22.69 17.59 -20.78
CA TRP A 179 -22.65 18.02 -22.20
C TRP A 179 -23.99 17.79 -22.93
N GLY A 180 -25.09 18.17 -22.29
CA GLY A 180 -26.40 18.28 -22.94
C GLY A 180 -26.96 19.67 -22.75
N GLY A 181 -26.86 20.53 -23.76
CA GLY A 181 -27.63 21.77 -23.80
C GLY A 181 -26.89 23.04 -24.20
N GLN A 182 -26.21 23.05 -25.35
CA GLN A 182 -26.17 24.27 -26.16
C GLN A 182 -26.03 23.92 -27.64
N LYS A 183 -27.18 23.82 -28.31
CA LYS A 183 -27.33 23.92 -29.76
C LYS A 183 -28.61 24.71 -30.03
N GLY A 184 -28.47 25.77 -30.82
CA GLY A 184 -29.58 26.52 -31.42
C GLY A 184 -29.94 27.77 -30.64
#